data_AF-A0A554L310-F1
#
_entry.id   AF-A0A554L310-F1
#
_cell.length_a   1.000
_cell.length_b   1.000
_cell.length_c   1.000
_cell.angle_alpha   90.00
_cell.angle_beta   90.00
_cell.angle_gamma   90.00
#
_symmetry.space_group_name_H-M   'P 1'
#
loop_
_entity.id
_entity.type
_entity.pdbx_description
1 polymer ?
#
loop_
_entity_poly.entity_id
_entity_poly.type
_entity_poly.pdbx_seq_one_letter_code
_entity_poly.pdbx_strand_id
1 'polypeptide(L)'
;MRKRDFFYIALLCFLPAAAFAVTMTVNTVVTGNVSVVGALSKGSGTFMIDHPLDPKNSLLYHSFLESPDVKNIYDGVANLDKNGEATIALPGYFLALNKDFRYLATSMSGPMPNLHLMRGVRREWFVGDPTFRIAGGVPGGTISWQVTGIRKDPLIVANPIIVEVEKGAEALILKGECLFELLCR
;
A
#
# COMPACT_ATOMS: atom_id res chain seq x y z
N MET A 1 -27.93 69.01 -9.46
CA MET A 1 -27.64 67.76 -10.21
C MET A 1 -27.13 66.73 -9.21
N ARG A 2 -27.91 65.69 -8.90
CA ARG A 2 -27.60 64.69 -7.86
C ARG A 2 -27.15 63.40 -8.55
N LYS A 3 -25.87 63.02 -8.40
CA LYS A 3 -25.34 61.75 -8.91
C LYS A 3 -25.88 60.60 -8.05
N ARG A 4 -26.40 59.57 -8.69
CA ARG A 4 -26.85 58.31 -8.07
C ARG A 4 -25.77 57.27 -8.30
N ASP A 5 -25.10 56.85 -7.24
CA ASP A 5 -24.16 55.74 -7.28
C ASP A 5 -24.93 54.42 -7.15
N PHE A 6 -24.83 53.57 -8.18
CA PHE A 6 -25.42 52.23 -8.19
C PHE A 6 -24.41 51.24 -7.61
N PHE A 7 -24.72 50.68 -6.43
CA PHE A 7 -23.98 49.55 -5.88
C PHE A 7 -24.49 48.25 -6.50
N TYR A 8 -23.65 47.54 -7.25
CA TYR A 8 -23.90 46.17 -7.68
C TYR A 8 -23.49 45.22 -6.56
N ILE A 9 -24.45 44.56 -5.92
CA ILE A 9 -24.22 43.44 -5.01
C ILE A 9 -24.14 42.18 -5.88
N ALA A 10 -22.95 41.61 -6.01
CA ALA A 10 -22.76 40.29 -6.61
C ALA A 10 -23.15 39.22 -5.58
N LEU A 11 -24.26 38.52 -5.82
CA LEU A 11 -24.70 37.38 -5.03
C LEU A 11 -23.86 36.16 -5.40
N LEU A 12 -22.84 35.83 -4.60
CA LEU A 12 -22.10 34.57 -4.70
C LEU A 12 -22.96 33.43 -4.13
N CYS A 13 -23.57 32.65 -5.01
CA CYS A 13 -24.29 31.44 -4.64
C CYS A 13 -23.28 30.29 -4.47
N PHE A 14 -22.99 29.91 -3.22
CA PHE A 14 -22.25 28.68 -2.91
C PHE A 14 -23.22 27.51 -2.99
N LEU A 15 -23.14 26.73 -4.08
CA LEU A 15 -23.79 25.42 -4.14
C LEU A 15 -22.99 24.45 -3.25
N PRO A 16 -23.61 23.80 -2.24
CA PRO A 16 -22.94 22.73 -1.52
C PRO A 16 -22.68 21.59 -2.51
N ALA A 17 -21.50 20.97 -2.42
CA ALA A 17 -21.22 19.76 -3.18
C ALA A 17 -22.24 18.69 -2.78
N ALA A 18 -23.14 18.33 -3.70
CA ALA A 18 -24.10 17.28 -3.46
C ALA A 18 -23.38 15.93 -3.46
N ALA A 19 -23.45 15.21 -2.34
CA ALA A 19 -23.00 13.83 -2.26
C ALA A 19 -24.12 12.92 -2.79
N PHE A 20 -23.84 12.20 -3.87
CA PHE A 20 -24.74 11.19 -4.40
C PHE A 20 -24.15 9.80 -4.11
N ALA A 21 -24.94 8.93 -3.51
CA ALA A 21 -24.62 7.51 -3.46
C ALA A 21 -25.08 6.87 -4.78
N VAL A 22 -24.18 6.13 -5.43
CA VAL A 22 -24.47 5.38 -6.66
C VAL A 22 -24.21 3.91 -6.38
N THR A 23 -25.22 3.07 -6.61
CA THR A 23 -25.09 1.62 -6.50
C THR A 23 -25.09 1.00 -7.89
N MET A 24 -24.03 0.28 -8.23
CA MET A 24 -23.91 -0.49 -9.47
C MET A 24 -24.10 -1.98 -9.14
N THR A 25 -25.17 -2.59 -9.64
CA THR A 25 -25.51 -4.01 -9.37
C THR A 25 -25.13 -4.95 -10.51
N VAL A 26 -24.58 -4.40 -11.61
CA VAL A 26 -24.15 -5.14 -12.80
C VAL A 26 -22.70 -4.80 -13.12
N ASN A 27 -22.10 -5.59 -14.01
CA ASN A 27 -20.73 -5.35 -14.49
C ASN A 27 -20.60 -3.92 -15.02
N THR A 28 -19.66 -3.18 -14.45
CA THR A 28 -19.36 -1.80 -14.84
C THR A 28 -17.92 -1.72 -15.32
N VAL A 29 -17.71 -1.12 -16.48
CA VAL A 29 -16.38 -0.86 -17.04
C VAL A 29 -16.12 0.64 -17.05
N VAL A 30 -14.98 1.04 -16.49
CA VAL A 30 -14.49 2.42 -16.58
C VAL A 30 -13.25 2.41 -17.48
N THR A 31 -13.31 3.11 -18.61
CA THR A 31 -12.21 3.17 -19.60
C THR A 31 -11.17 4.24 -19.30
N GLY A 32 -11.46 5.13 -18.35
CA GLY A 32 -10.55 6.16 -17.85
C GLY A 32 -10.00 5.85 -16.46
N ASN A 33 -9.29 6.81 -15.88
CA ASN A 33 -8.75 6.70 -14.53
C ASN A 33 -9.85 6.84 -13.47
N VAL A 34 -9.79 6.00 -12.43
CA VAL A 34 -10.61 6.13 -11.22
C VAL A 34 -9.70 6.54 -10.08
N SER A 35 -10.08 7.58 -9.34
CA SER A 35 -9.41 8.00 -8.10
C SER A 35 -10.32 7.76 -6.91
N VAL A 36 -9.91 6.87 -6.00
CA VAL A 36 -10.60 6.61 -4.74
C VAL A 36 -9.78 7.25 -3.62
N VAL A 37 -10.30 8.34 -3.05
CA VAL A 37 -9.63 9.07 -1.95
C VAL A 37 -9.85 8.36 -0.60
N GLY A 38 -11.00 7.68 -0.45
CA GLY A 38 -11.35 6.92 0.75
C GLY A 38 -10.87 5.47 0.72
N ALA A 39 -11.47 4.65 1.58
CA ALA A 39 -11.21 3.21 1.60
C ALA A 39 -11.94 2.48 0.46
N LEU A 40 -11.31 1.45 -0.09
CA LEU A 40 -11.92 0.52 -1.05
C LEU A 40 -12.06 -0.84 -0.36
N SER A 41 -13.29 -1.31 -0.18
CA SER A 41 -13.59 -2.68 0.25
C SER A 41 -14.12 -3.48 -0.95
N LYS A 42 -13.59 -4.69 -1.16
CA LYS A 42 -13.95 -5.54 -2.30
C LYS A 42 -13.91 -7.02 -1.95
N GLY A 43 -14.70 -7.83 -2.66
CA GLY A 43 -14.63 -9.29 -2.57
C GLY A 43 -13.38 -9.86 -3.26
N SER A 44 -12.98 -9.29 -4.39
CA SER A 44 -11.74 -9.63 -5.11
C SER A 44 -11.19 -8.40 -5.85
N GLY A 45 -9.93 -8.44 -6.26
CA GLY A 45 -9.31 -7.37 -7.03
C GLY A 45 -8.04 -7.84 -7.70
N THR A 46 -7.89 -7.44 -8.96
CA THR A 46 -6.80 -7.83 -9.84
C THR A 46 -6.41 -6.64 -10.71
N PHE A 47 -5.16 -6.60 -11.15
CA PHE A 47 -4.87 -5.88 -12.39
C PHE A 47 -5.08 -6.83 -13.57
N MET A 48 -5.49 -6.26 -14.70
CA MET A 48 -5.68 -6.95 -15.96
C MET A 48 -4.90 -6.19 -17.03
N ILE A 49 -4.07 -6.90 -17.77
CA ILE A 49 -3.36 -6.38 -18.94
C ILE A 49 -3.40 -7.41 -20.07
N ASP A 50 -3.12 -6.96 -21.30
CA ASP A 50 -2.80 -7.88 -22.39
C ASP A 50 -1.61 -8.76 -21.99
N HIS A 51 -1.68 -10.05 -22.33
CA HIS A 51 -0.64 -10.98 -21.94
C HIS A 51 0.70 -10.58 -22.59
N PRO A 52 1.80 -10.42 -21.83
CA PRO A 52 3.04 -9.86 -22.36
C PRO A 52 3.70 -10.72 -23.46
N LEU A 53 3.41 -12.02 -23.50
CA LEU A 53 3.91 -12.94 -24.54
C LEU A 53 2.90 -13.16 -25.68
N ASP A 54 1.63 -12.79 -25.51
CA ASP A 54 0.58 -13.00 -26.52
C ASP A 54 -0.57 -11.98 -26.38
N PRO A 55 -0.28 -10.69 -26.64
CA PRO A 55 -1.20 -9.61 -26.31
C PRO A 55 -2.46 -9.58 -27.19
N LYS A 56 -2.46 -10.26 -28.34
CA LYS A 56 -3.61 -10.27 -29.25
C LYS A 56 -4.67 -11.31 -28.89
N ASN A 57 -4.30 -12.36 -28.14
CA ASN A 57 -5.19 -13.51 -27.91
C ASN A 57 -5.42 -13.83 -26.43
N SER A 58 -4.62 -13.27 -25.51
CA SER A 58 -4.68 -13.62 -24.08
C SER A 58 -4.64 -12.40 -23.17
N LEU A 59 -5.35 -12.49 -22.04
CA LEU A 59 -5.28 -11.53 -20.93
C LEU A 59 -4.49 -12.15 -19.77
N LEU A 60 -3.70 -11.33 -19.08
CA LEU A 60 -3.03 -11.68 -17.85
C LEU A 60 -3.72 -10.98 -16.67
N TYR A 61 -4.14 -11.78 -15.69
CA TYR A 61 -4.67 -11.29 -14.42
C TYR A 61 -3.70 -11.60 -13.29
N HIS A 62 -3.56 -10.69 -12.34
CA HIS A 62 -2.79 -10.93 -11.12
C HIS A 62 -3.54 -10.40 -9.90
N SER A 63 -3.51 -11.15 -8.80
CA SER A 63 -4.17 -10.78 -7.55
C SER A 63 -3.41 -9.70 -6.80
N PHE A 64 -4.13 -8.93 -5.99
CA PHE A 64 -3.51 -8.16 -4.92
C PHE A 64 -2.98 -9.09 -3.83
N LEU A 65 -1.94 -8.64 -3.12
CA LEU A 65 -1.53 -9.24 -1.85
C LEU A 65 -2.33 -8.61 -0.73
N GLU A 66 -3.02 -9.46 0.05
CA GLU A 66 -3.85 -9.02 1.18
C GLU A 66 -3.27 -9.59 2.48
N SER A 67 -3.21 -8.76 3.53
CA SER A 67 -2.75 -9.16 4.86
C SER A 67 -3.74 -8.58 5.89
N PRO A 68 -3.97 -9.26 7.03
CA PRO A 68 -4.70 -8.65 8.14
C PRO A 68 -4.00 -7.39 8.68
N ASP A 69 -2.70 -7.25 8.43
CA ASP A 69 -1.94 -6.06 8.75
C ASP A 69 -1.91 -5.08 7.57
N VAL A 70 -1.93 -3.77 7.86
CA VAL A 70 -1.66 -2.68 6.90
C VAL A 70 -0.17 -2.62 6.52
N LYS A 71 0.30 -3.69 5.86
CA LYS A 71 1.71 -3.98 5.62
C LYS A 71 2.22 -3.32 4.36
N ASN A 72 3.36 -2.65 4.48
CA ASN A 72 4.19 -2.28 3.34
C ASN A 72 5.35 -3.26 3.21
N ILE A 73 5.69 -3.60 1.97
CA ILE A 73 6.80 -4.49 1.61
C ILE A 73 7.80 -3.67 0.79
N TYR A 74 9.07 -3.76 1.15
CA TYR A 74 10.18 -3.20 0.40
C TYR A 74 11.21 -4.32 0.22
N ASP A 75 11.70 -4.52 -0.98
CA ASP A 75 12.65 -5.57 -1.30
C ASP A 75 13.65 -5.13 -2.35
N GLY A 76 14.68 -5.95 -2.51
CA GLY A 76 15.67 -5.74 -3.54
C GLY A 76 16.81 -6.74 -3.46
N VAL A 77 17.86 -6.41 -4.19
CA VAL A 77 19.13 -7.16 -4.20
C VAL A 77 20.24 -6.21 -3.77
N ALA A 78 21.20 -6.69 -2.99
CA ALA A 78 22.36 -5.91 -2.57
C ALA A 78 23.64 -6.73 -2.73
N ASN A 79 24.73 -6.04 -3.10
CA ASN A 79 26.07 -6.61 -3.07
C ASN A 79 26.72 -6.31 -1.73
N LEU A 80 27.44 -7.30 -1.21
CA LEU A 80 28.23 -7.20 0.01
C LEU A 80 29.58 -6.56 -0.31
N ASP A 81 30.01 -5.66 0.55
CA ASP A 81 31.28 -4.97 0.44
C ASP A 81 32.48 -5.89 0.77
N LYS A 82 33.68 -5.30 0.85
CA LYS A 82 34.92 -6.02 1.18
C LYS A 82 34.91 -6.69 2.57
N ASN A 83 34.03 -6.28 3.46
CA ASN A 83 33.86 -6.84 4.80
C ASN A 83 32.74 -7.89 4.85
N GLY A 84 32.06 -8.17 3.73
CA GLY A 84 30.90 -9.07 3.71
C GLY A 84 29.64 -8.42 4.28
N GLU A 85 29.54 -7.08 4.19
CA GLU A 85 28.41 -6.30 4.72
C GLU A 85 27.64 -5.58 3.60
N ALA A 86 26.33 -5.41 3.78
CA ALA A 86 25.51 -4.53 2.96
C ALA A 86 24.79 -3.51 3.84
N THR A 87 24.85 -2.24 3.43
CA THR A 87 24.01 -1.17 3.97
C THR A 87 22.92 -0.87 2.96
N ILE A 88 21.67 -1.12 3.35
CA ILE A 88 20.50 -0.92 2.49
C ILE A 88 19.86 0.41 2.87
N ALA A 89 19.78 1.34 1.91
CA ALA A 89 19.06 2.59 2.07
C ALA A 89 17.58 2.40 1.72
N LEU A 90 16.71 2.93 2.58
CA LEU A 90 15.27 2.95 2.40
C LEU A 90 14.82 4.38 2.10
N PRO A 91 13.65 4.58 1.47
CA PRO A 91 13.16 5.91 1.21
C PRO A 91 13.08 6.78 2.47
N GLY A 92 13.39 8.07 2.38
CA GLY A 92 13.42 9.00 3.51
C GLY A 92 12.15 9.02 4.37
N TYR A 93 10.99 8.70 3.79
CA TYR A 93 9.70 8.64 4.48
C TYR A 93 9.44 7.31 5.21
N PHE A 94 10.27 6.27 5.02
CA PHE A 94 10.00 4.91 5.50
C PHE A 94 9.70 4.86 6.99
N LEU A 95 10.51 5.52 7.82
CA LEU A 95 10.33 5.57 9.27
C LEU A 95 9.12 6.40 9.72
N ALA A 96 8.68 7.37 8.91
CA ALA A 96 7.47 8.13 9.19
C ALA A 96 6.22 7.30 8.88
N LEU A 97 6.27 6.52 7.80
CA LEU A 97 5.16 5.69 7.34
C LEU A 97 5.03 4.38 8.12
N ASN A 98 6.13 3.78 8.59
CA ASN A 98 6.14 2.39 9.06
C ASN A 98 6.64 2.22 10.52
N LYS A 99 6.20 1.14 11.17
CA LYS A 99 6.71 0.58 12.44
C LYS A 99 6.75 -0.95 12.38
N ASP A 100 7.18 -1.60 13.46
CA ASP A 100 7.09 -3.05 13.66
C ASP A 100 7.70 -3.87 12.51
N PHE A 101 8.99 -3.63 12.28
CA PHE A 101 9.71 -4.14 11.11
C PHE A 101 10.03 -5.63 11.19
N ARG A 102 9.98 -6.31 10.05
CA ARG A 102 10.49 -7.69 9.89
C ARG A 102 11.46 -7.75 8.72
N TYR A 103 12.48 -8.60 8.85
CA TYR A 103 13.61 -8.67 7.92
C TYR A 103 13.76 -10.08 7.38
N LEU A 104 14.01 -10.18 6.08
CA LEU A 104 14.47 -11.40 5.42
C LEU A 104 15.69 -11.06 4.57
N ALA A 105 16.65 -11.97 4.55
CA ALA A 105 17.85 -11.89 3.73
C ALA A 105 18.28 -13.30 3.33
N THR A 106 18.52 -13.50 2.04
CA THR A 106 18.90 -14.79 1.47
C THR A 106 20.13 -14.61 0.61
N SER A 107 21.16 -15.43 0.82
CA SER A 107 22.35 -15.42 -0.02
C SER A 107 22.04 -15.94 -1.43
N MET A 108 22.61 -15.30 -2.43
CA MET A 108 22.50 -15.71 -3.83
C MET A 108 23.79 -16.38 -4.30
N SER A 109 23.67 -17.37 -5.19
CA SER A 109 24.80 -18.05 -5.84
C SER A 109 25.76 -18.82 -4.90
N GLY A 110 25.42 -19.00 -3.63
CA GLY A 110 26.19 -19.80 -2.68
C GLY A 110 25.71 -19.63 -1.24
N PRO A 111 26.04 -20.58 -0.33
CA PRO A 111 25.71 -20.47 1.08
C PRO A 111 26.55 -19.41 1.79
N MET A 112 25.93 -18.61 2.65
CA MET A 112 26.60 -17.71 3.59
C MET A 112 26.08 -17.99 5.00
N PRO A 113 26.62 -19.01 5.71
CA PRO A 113 26.04 -19.52 6.95
C PRO A 113 26.08 -18.52 8.11
N ASN A 114 26.95 -17.50 8.03
CA ASN A 114 27.03 -16.45 9.03
C ASN A 114 26.19 -15.21 8.67
N LEU A 115 25.40 -15.25 7.58
CA LEU A 115 24.59 -14.10 7.15
C LEU A 115 23.53 -13.78 8.19
N HIS A 116 23.52 -12.54 8.69
CA HIS A 116 22.56 -12.09 9.71
C HIS A 116 22.25 -10.61 9.57
N LEU A 117 21.13 -10.20 10.17
CA LEU A 117 20.83 -8.79 10.38
C LEU A 117 21.82 -8.23 11.40
N MET A 118 22.74 -7.39 10.95
CA MET A 118 23.67 -6.68 11.83
C MET A 118 22.96 -5.58 12.62
N ARG A 119 22.00 -4.92 11.97
CA ARG A 119 21.33 -3.74 12.52
C ARG A 119 20.00 -3.49 11.82
N GLY A 120 18.94 -3.37 12.61
CA GLY A 120 17.61 -2.97 12.13
C GLY A 120 17.56 -1.53 11.62
N VAL A 121 16.43 -1.15 11.03
CA VAL A 121 16.23 0.16 10.39
C VAL A 121 16.39 1.28 11.40
N ARG A 122 17.24 2.25 11.08
CA ARG A 122 17.35 3.52 11.79
C ARG A 122 17.96 4.60 10.90
N ARG A 123 17.92 5.86 11.36
CA ARG A 123 18.78 6.90 10.77
C ARG A 123 20.14 6.85 11.43
N GLU A 124 21.21 6.87 10.65
CA GLU A 124 22.56 7.00 11.20
C GLU A 124 22.89 8.45 11.62
N TRP A 125 22.29 9.43 10.93
CA TRP A 125 22.51 10.86 11.16
C TRP A 125 21.19 11.63 11.20
N PHE A 126 21.21 12.86 11.73
CA PHE A 126 20.04 13.75 11.74
C PHE A 126 19.51 14.04 10.32
N VAL A 127 20.41 14.04 9.33
CA VAL A 127 20.10 14.20 7.90
C VAL A 127 20.60 12.95 7.17
N GLY A 128 19.72 12.31 6.42
CA GLY A 128 20.04 11.10 5.65
C GLY A 128 18.90 10.11 5.65
N ASP A 129 18.89 9.24 4.64
CA ASP A 129 17.89 8.19 4.49
C ASP A 129 18.00 7.13 5.60
N PRO A 130 16.88 6.55 6.05
CA PRO A 130 16.92 5.43 6.98
C PRO A 130 17.58 4.23 6.32
N THR A 131 18.41 3.52 7.07
CA THR A 131 19.13 2.34 6.57
C THR A 131 19.01 1.18 7.54
N PHE A 132 19.19 -0.04 7.04
CA PHE A 132 19.48 -1.21 7.86
C PHE A 132 20.70 -1.94 7.28
N ARG A 133 21.34 -2.79 8.09
CA ARG A 133 22.59 -3.45 7.72
C ARG A 133 22.50 -4.96 7.90
N ILE A 134 23.02 -5.67 6.91
CA ILE A 134 23.22 -7.11 6.90
C ILE A 134 24.73 -7.36 6.88
N ALA A 135 25.18 -8.36 7.63
CA ALA A 135 26.60 -8.72 7.74
C ALA A 135 26.79 -10.24 7.77
N GLY A 136 28.05 -10.65 7.84
CA GLY A 136 28.45 -12.05 7.94
C GLY A 136 28.33 -12.83 6.62
N GLY A 137 28.23 -12.12 5.50
CA GLY A 137 28.33 -12.75 4.19
C GLY A 137 29.77 -12.83 3.68
N VAL A 138 29.93 -13.37 2.47
CA VAL A 138 31.23 -13.44 1.79
C VAL A 138 31.47 -12.10 1.06
N PRO A 139 32.68 -11.51 1.13
CA PRO A 139 33.00 -10.29 0.39
C PRO A 139 32.68 -10.39 -1.10
N GLY A 140 32.01 -9.37 -1.64
CA GLY A 140 31.57 -9.35 -3.04
C GLY A 140 30.38 -10.27 -3.36
N GLY A 141 29.85 -10.99 -2.35
CA GLY A 141 28.66 -11.80 -2.49
C GLY A 141 27.39 -10.97 -2.72
N THR A 142 26.33 -11.62 -3.19
CA THR A 142 25.04 -10.96 -3.46
C THR A 142 23.96 -11.55 -2.57
N ILE A 143 23.05 -10.71 -2.10
CA ILE A 143 21.90 -11.11 -1.28
C ILE A 143 20.60 -10.56 -1.86
N SER A 144 19.52 -11.32 -1.75
CA SER A 144 18.15 -10.82 -1.88
C SER A 144 17.64 -10.46 -0.49
N TRP A 145 17.01 -9.29 -0.35
CA TRP A 145 16.53 -8.79 0.93
C TRP A 145 15.08 -8.34 0.83
N GLN A 146 14.38 -8.41 1.95
CA GLN A 146 13.06 -7.83 2.14
C GLN A 146 12.98 -7.24 3.54
N VAL A 147 12.37 -6.05 3.64
CA VAL A 147 11.92 -5.48 4.91
C VAL A 147 10.43 -5.16 4.79
N THR A 148 9.68 -5.55 5.81
CA THR A 148 8.27 -5.19 5.93
C THR A 148 8.08 -4.22 7.08
N GLY A 149 7.01 -3.44 7.04
CA GLY A 149 6.59 -2.57 8.14
C GLY A 149 5.08 -2.40 8.18
N ILE A 150 4.56 -2.18 9.39
CA ILE A 150 3.15 -1.86 9.62
C ILE A 150 2.97 -0.36 9.49
N ARG A 151 2.04 0.07 8.64
CA ARG A 151 1.73 1.48 8.45
C ARG A 151 1.28 2.15 9.75
N LYS A 152 1.70 3.40 9.94
CA LYS A 152 1.39 4.22 11.13
C LYS A 152 1.19 5.70 10.81
N ASP A 153 0.94 6.05 9.55
CA ASP A 153 0.61 7.42 9.19
C ASP A 153 -0.74 7.87 9.81
N PRO A 154 -1.00 9.19 9.94
CA PRO A 154 -2.18 9.70 10.65
C PRO A 154 -3.51 9.15 10.14
N LEU A 155 -3.63 8.89 8.83
CA LEU A 155 -4.87 8.36 8.24
C LEU A 155 -5.17 6.95 8.75
N ILE A 156 -4.17 6.07 8.74
CA ILE A 156 -4.28 4.69 9.22
C ILE A 156 -4.46 4.61 10.73
N VAL A 157 -3.81 5.51 11.48
CA VAL A 157 -3.97 5.57 12.95
C VAL A 157 -5.37 6.04 13.32
N ALA A 158 -5.92 7.03 12.61
CA ALA A 158 -7.27 7.54 12.86
C ALA A 158 -8.38 6.59 12.37
N ASN A 159 -8.08 5.75 11.36
CA ASN A 159 -9.05 4.84 10.74
C ASN A 159 -8.47 3.42 10.66
N PRO A 160 -8.29 2.73 11.81
CA PRO A 160 -7.74 1.39 11.82
C PRO A 160 -8.69 0.41 11.11
N ILE A 161 -8.13 -0.51 10.33
CA ILE A 161 -8.90 -1.62 9.76
C ILE A 161 -9.21 -2.60 10.89
N ILE A 162 -10.49 -2.79 11.19
CA ILE A 162 -10.95 -3.86 12.07
C ILE A 162 -11.12 -5.11 11.22
N VAL A 163 -10.21 -6.07 11.41
CA VAL A 163 -10.06 -7.25 10.55
C VAL A 163 -11.27 -8.18 10.59
N GLU A 164 -11.95 -8.22 11.73
CA GLU A 164 -13.12 -9.06 11.98
C GLU A 164 -14.20 -8.23 12.66
N VAL A 165 -15.37 -8.18 12.04
CA VAL A 165 -16.55 -7.51 12.58
C VAL A 165 -17.75 -8.46 12.49
N GLU A 166 -18.64 -8.38 13.47
CA GLU A 166 -19.91 -9.10 13.36
C GLU A 166 -20.77 -8.49 12.25
N LYS A 167 -21.46 -9.36 11.49
CA LYS A 167 -22.55 -8.94 10.62
C LYS A 167 -23.68 -8.35 11.48
N GLY A 168 -24.35 -7.31 10.99
CA GLY A 168 -25.36 -6.61 11.78
C GLY A 168 -25.84 -5.32 11.10
N ALA A 169 -26.67 -4.55 11.81
CA ALA A 169 -27.32 -3.35 11.27
C ALA A 169 -26.34 -2.24 10.85
N GLU A 170 -25.14 -2.22 11.42
CA GLU A 170 -24.08 -1.27 11.08
C GLU A 170 -23.10 -1.80 10.02
N ALA A 171 -23.24 -3.06 9.62
CA ALA A 171 -22.41 -3.69 8.58
C ALA A 171 -23.13 -3.68 7.22
N LEU A 172 -22.40 -4.05 6.16
CA LEU A 172 -22.94 -4.14 4.80
C LEU A 172 -24.09 -5.16 4.68
N ILE A 173 -24.16 -6.13 5.61
CA ILE A 173 -25.10 -7.24 5.55
C ILE A 173 -25.51 -7.68 6.96
N LEU A 174 -26.75 -8.14 7.11
CA LEU A 174 -27.28 -8.57 8.40
C LEU A 174 -26.73 -9.94 8.82
N LYS A 175 -26.84 -10.22 10.12
CA LYS A 175 -26.49 -11.53 10.67
C LYS A 175 -27.43 -12.59 10.11
N GLY A 176 -26.87 -13.69 9.62
CA GLY A 176 -27.63 -14.76 8.96
C GLY A 176 -27.78 -14.60 7.44
N GLU A 177 -27.48 -13.42 6.89
CA GLU A 177 -27.48 -13.18 5.45
C GLU A 177 -26.09 -13.40 4.84
N CYS A 178 -26.05 -13.64 3.53
CA CYS A 178 -24.84 -13.99 2.80
C CYS A 178 -24.57 -13.05 1.64
N LEU A 179 -23.38 -12.44 1.67
CA LEU A 179 -22.97 -11.45 0.65
C LEU A 179 -22.85 -12.11 -0.72
N PHE A 180 -22.43 -13.37 -0.73
CA PHE A 180 -22.43 -14.24 -1.89
C PHE A 180 -23.15 -15.53 -1.52
N GLU A 181 -24.35 -15.72 -2.06
CA GLU A 181 -25.22 -16.89 -1.79
C GLU A 181 -24.51 -18.24 -1.92
N LEU A 182 -23.57 -18.36 -2.86
CA LEU A 182 -22.78 -19.58 -3.08
C LEU A 182 -21.94 -19.99 -1.86
N LEU A 183 -21.59 -19.07 -0.97
CA LEU A 183 -20.74 -19.34 0.20
C LEU A 183 -21.52 -19.86 1.42
N CYS A 184 -22.84 -19.89 1.37
CA CYS A 184 -23.70 -20.21 2.52
C CYS A 184 -24.69 -21.34 2.27
N ARG A 185 -24.45 -22.12 1.21
CA ARG A 185 -25.21 -23.32 0.87
C ARG A 185 -24.57 -24.56 1.43
#